data_AF-A0A958EL34-F1
#
_entry.id   AF-A0A958EL34-F1
#
_cell.length_a   1.000
_cell.length_b   1.000
_cell.length_c   1.000
_cell.angle_alpha   90.00
_cell.angle_beta   90.00
_cell.angle_gamma   90.00
#
_symmetry.space_group_name_H-M   'P 1'
#
loop_
_entity.id
_entity.type
_entity.pdbx_description
1 polymer ?
#
loop_
_entity_poly.entity_id
_entity_poly.type
_entity_poly.pdbx_seq_one_letter_code
_entity_poly.pdbx_strand_id
1 'polypeptide(L)'
;TKKWTAKQVETSITFLRIWLKESLAKSEFWYNKNDLYVASWWLLGRIFSILYFVQPEGKLYEEFVDIVDDYNNEERSQDENIKRVINRIRKILKFSDDELKDSFFSTKYTFQTNKSVNREMIVKYLEASLNSANRFKSLGHLETEYMSLIYSLGLLLDHYVMDKDFTIELAKEYEAAHIDFLNASDPARLKKLYKNYYSSFKDRIKGLIGMQPDPTKMDLTNNKDRITVIKNLRSLYEEVLEGES
;
A
#
# COMPACT_ATOMS: atom_id res chain seq x y z
N THR A 1 18.13 0.93 15.89
CA THR A 1 17.53 0.82 14.54
C THR A 1 18.66 0.77 13.53
N LYS A 2 18.67 -0.15 12.55
CA LYS A 2 19.78 -0.24 11.57
C LYS A 2 19.50 0.82 10.48
N LYS A 3 20.42 1.75 10.26
CA LYS A 3 20.30 2.72 9.15
C LYS A 3 20.35 1.96 7.82
N TRP A 4 19.53 2.38 6.86
CA TRP A 4 19.63 1.91 5.49
C TRP A 4 20.97 2.28 4.87
N THR A 5 21.49 1.43 4.00
CA THR A 5 22.69 1.77 3.21
C THR A 5 22.33 2.81 2.15
N ALA A 6 23.33 3.55 1.66
CA ALA A 6 23.12 4.58 0.63
C ALA A 6 22.38 4.03 -0.60
N LYS A 7 22.69 2.81 -1.03
CA LYS A 7 22.02 2.13 -2.15
C LYS A 7 20.53 1.85 -1.88
N GLN A 8 20.19 1.51 -0.64
CA GLN A 8 18.79 1.25 -0.27
C GLN A 8 17.99 2.55 -0.28
N VAL A 9 18.57 3.63 0.25
CA VAL A 9 17.97 4.97 0.20
C VAL A 9 17.76 5.45 -1.24
N GLU A 10 18.78 5.33 -2.10
CA GLU A 10 18.70 5.68 -3.52
C GLU A 10 17.59 4.89 -4.25
N THR A 11 17.51 3.59 -3.98
CA THR A 11 16.47 2.74 -4.55
C THR A 11 15.08 3.18 -4.10
N SER A 12 14.92 3.52 -2.82
CA SER A 12 13.62 3.94 -2.30
C SER A 12 13.20 5.33 -2.75
N ILE A 13 14.14 6.26 -2.91
CA ILE A 13 13.87 7.54 -3.60
C ILE A 13 13.41 7.29 -5.04
N THR A 14 14.06 6.35 -5.74
CA THR A 14 13.69 6.00 -7.11
C THR A 14 12.25 5.48 -7.19
N PHE A 15 11.89 4.51 -6.34
CA PHE A 15 10.53 3.96 -6.31
C PHE A 15 9.48 4.96 -5.83
N LEU A 16 9.79 5.80 -4.84
CA LEU A 16 8.92 6.91 -4.43
C LEU A 16 8.59 7.79 -5.64
N ARG A 17 9.59 8.21 -6.41
CA ARG A 17 9.39 9.04 -7.60
C ARG A 17 8.58 8.32 -8.68
N ILE A 18 8.77 7.01 -8.87
CA ILE A 18 7.96 6.20 -9.79
C ILE A 18 6.50 6.19 -9.34
N TRP A 19 6.22 5.83 -8.09
CA TRP A 19 4.86 5.76 -7.56
C TRP A 19 4.13 7.10 -7.57
N LEU A 20 4.83 8.20 -7.26
CA LEU A 20 4.25 9.54 -7.35
C LEU A 20 3.90 9.91 -8.80
N LYS A 21 4.78 9.59 -9.76
CA LYS A 21 4.51 9.83 -11.19
C LYS A 21 3.35 8.99 -11.70
N GLU A 22 3.28 7.71 -11.32
CA GLU A 22 2.17 6.83 -11.68
C GLU A 22 0.84 7.33 -11.10
N SER A 23 0.84 7.70 -9.81
CA SER A 23 -0.34 8.25 -9.13
C SER A 23 -0.84 9.51 -9.83
N LEU A 24 0.04 10.46 -10.16
CA LEU A 24 -0.31 11.65 -10.93
C LEU A 24 -0.86 11.30 -12.31
N ALA A 25 -0.15 10.48 -13.09
CA ALA A 25 -0.56 10.15 -14.46
C ALA A 25 -1.94 9.48 -14.49
N LYS A 26 -2.20 8.54 -13.58
CA LYS A 26 -3.47 7.80 -13.53
C LYS A 26 -4.59 8.66 -12.96
N SER A 27 -4.36 9.38 -11.86
CA SER A 27 -5.37 10.26 -11.28
C SER A 27 -5.78 11.37 -12.23
N GLU A 28 -4.84 12.02 -12.92
CA GLU A 28 -5.11 13.06 -13.92
C GLU A 28 -5.87 12.49 -15.12
N PHE A 29 -5.51 11.30 -15.59
CA PHE A 29 -6.25 10.62 -16.66
C PHE A 29 -7.74 10.44 -16.30
N TRP A 30 -8.01 9.88 -15.12
CA TRP A 30 -9.39 9.62 -14.67
C TRP A 30 -10.15 10.90 -14.30
N TYR A 31 -9.45 11.88 -13.72
CA TYR A 31 -9.97 13.21 -13.47
C TYR A 31 -10.45 13.88 -14.75
N ASN A 32 -9.65 13.85 -15.82
CA ASN A 32 -10.01 14.40 -17.13
C ASN A 32 -11.17 13.63 -17.81
N LYS A 33 -11.42 12.39 -17.39
CA LYS A 33 -12.59 11.60 -17.79
C LYS A 33 -13.82 11.84 -16.91
N ASN A 34 -13.73 12.76 -15.95
CA ASN A 34 -14.75 13.04 -14.95
C ASN A 34 -15.10 11.83 -14.06
N ASP A 35 -14.17 10.88 -13.88
CA ASP A 35 -14.29 9.79 -12.91
C ASP A 35 -13.45 10.13 -11.67
N LEU A 36 -13.97 11.07 -10.87
CA LEU A 36 -13.35 11.56 -9.63
C LEU A 36 -13.16 10.42 -8.60
N TYR A 37 -14.03 9.43 -8.66
CA TYR A 37 -13.97 8.27 -7.78
C TYR A 37 -12.75 7.42 -8.09
N VAL A 38 -12.54 7.02 -9.36
CA VAL A 38 -11.31 6.31 -9.74
C VAL A 38 -10.06 7.14 -9.46
N ALA A 39 -10.09 8.44 -9.75
CA ALA A 39 -8.95 9.32 -9.49
C ALA A 39 -8.55 9.31 -8.00
N SER A 40 -9.53 9.32 -7.10
CA SER A 40 -9.31 9.27 -5.65
C SER A 40 -8.58 8.01 -5.21
N TRP A 41 -8.97 6.84 -5.71
CA TRP A 41 -8.33 5.57 -5.35
C TRP A 41 -6.85 5.50 -5.78
N TRP A 42 -6.52 6.08 -6.94
CA TRP A 42 -5.13 6.17 -7.38
C TRP A 42 -4.28 7.10 -6.53
N LEU A 43 -4.87 8.18 -6.01
CA LEU A 43 -4.18 9.09 -5.10
C LEU A 43 -3.99 8.44 -3.73
N LEU A 44 -5.08 8.07 -3.07
CA LEU A 44 -5.04 7.55 -1.71
C LEU A 44 -4.34 6.20 -1.61
N GLY A 45 -4.62 5.26 -2.53
CA GLY A 45 -3.99 3.95 -2.53
C GLY A 45 -2.47 4.07 -2.60
N ARG A 46 -1.94 5.01 -3.39
CA ARG A 46 -0.49 5.25 -3.49
C ARG A 46 0.08 6.05 -2.33
N ILE A 47 -0.65 6.98 -1.76
CA ILE A 47 -0.23 7.67 -0.54
C ILE A 47 -0.02 6.65 0.58
N PHE A 48 -0.97 5.74 0.79
CA PHE A 48 -0.85 4.68 1.80
C PHE A 48 0.24 3.67 1.49
N SER A 49 0.46 3.31 0.22
CA SER A 49 1.65 2.53 -0.20
C SER A 49 2.93 3.20 0.27
N ILE A 50 3.06 4.51 0.06
CA ILE A 50 4.27 5.24 0.42
C ILE A 50 4.41 5.35 1.94
N LEU A 51 3.34 5.73 2.64
CA LEU A 51 3.31 5.87 4.11
C LEU A 51 3.83 4.62 4.82
N TYR A 52 3.44 3.44 4.33
CA TYR A 52 3.89 2.16 4.88
C TYR A 52 5.42 1.93 4.78
N PHE A 53 6.09 2.53 3.80
CA PHE A 53 7.53 2.35 3.55
C PHE A 53 8.41 3.52 3.99
N VAL A 54 7.83 4.61 4.46
CA VAL A 54 8.56 5.77 4.99
C VAL A 54 8.58 5.73 6.52
N GLN A 55 9.47 6.51 7.10
CA GLN A 55 9.56 6.68 8.54
C GLN A 55 8.36 7.47 9.07
N PRO A 56 7.78 7.14 10.24
CA PRO A 56 6.64 7.87 10.84
C PRO A 56 7.06 9.21 11.48
N GLU A 57 8.03 9.89 10.87
CA GLU A 57 8.53 11.19 11.29
C GLU A 57 9.25 11.86 10.12
N GLY A 58 9.35 13.19 10.16
CA GLY A 58 10.03 13.98 9.14
C GLY A 58 9.11 14.47 8.03
N LYS A 59 9.69 15.34 7.18
CA LYS A 59 8.97 16.19 6.23
C LYS A 59 8.09 15.42 5.24
N LEU A 60 8.53 14.26 4.77
CA LEU A 60 7.77 13.47 3.80
C LEU A 60 6.52 12.84 4.43
N TYR A 61 6.66 12.28 5.62
CA TYR A 61 5.55 11.69 6.37
C TYR A 61 4.50 12.76 6.73
N GLU A 62 4.95 13.88 7.31
CA GLU A 62 4.08 15.02 7.65
C GLU A 62 3.31 15.51 6.42
N GLU A 63 3.97 15.67 5.27
CA GLU A 63 3.30 16.13 4.05
C GLU A 63 2.26 15.11 3.55
N PHE A 64 2.49 13.79 3.69
CA PHE A 64 1.48 12.79 3.32
C PHE A 64 0.30 12.71 4.30
N VAL A 65 0.55 12.80 5.60
CA VAL A 65 -0.52 12.85 6.62
C VAL A 65 -1.40 14.07 6.38
N ASP A 66 -0.78 15.24 6.22
CA ASP A 66 -1.51 16.47 5.92
C ASP A 66 -2.28 16.37 4.59
N ILE A 67 -1.78 15.63 3.58
CA ILE A 67 -2.50 15.41 2.31
C ILE A 67 -3.77 14.58 2.55
N VAL A 68 -3.69 13.55 3.39
CA VAL A 68 -4.85 12.70 3.74
C VAL A 68 -5.89 13.52 4.48
N ASP A 69 -5.48 14.34 5.45
CA ASP A 69 -6.37 15.26 6.16
C ASP A 69 -7.00 16.29 5.22
N ASP A 70 -6.21 16.86 4.32
CA ASP A 70 -6.70 17.78 3.29
C ASP A 70 -7.72 17.14 2.37
N TYR A 71 -7.56 15.86 2.03
CA TYR A 71 -8.48 15.14 1.16
C TYR A 71 -9.83 14.89 1.85
N ASN A 72 -9.80 14.58 3.15
CA ASN A 72 -10.98 14.28 3.97
C ASN A 72 -11.74 15.53 4.46
N ASN A 73 -11.36 16.73 4.01
CA ASN A 73 -12.05 17.95 4.39
C ASN A 73 -13.47 18.00 3.77
N GLU A 74 -14.48 17.92 4.64
CA GLU A 74 -15.90 17.85 4.27
C GLU A 74 -16.49 19.18 3.79
N GLU A 75 -15.82 20.30 4.03
CA GLU A 75 -16.28 21.63 3.58
C GLU A 75 -16.02 21.85 2.08
N ARG A 76 -15.16 21.02 1.47
CA ARG A 76 -14.72 21.13 0.08
C ARG A 76 -15.39 20.09 -0.81
N SER A 77 -15.57 20.44 -2.08
CA SER A 77 -16.00 19.47 -3.08
C SER A 77 -14.92 18.41 -3.33
N GLN A 78 -15.34 17.20 -3.74
CA GLN A 78 -14.40 16.13 -4.12
C GLN A 78 -13.44 16.57 -5.24
N ASP A 79 -13.95 17.36 -6.19
CA ASP A 79 -13.16 17.95 -7.27
C ASP A 79 -12.02 18.82 -6.75
N GLU A 80 -12.33 19.69 -5.79
CA GLU A 80 -11.36 20.58 -5.15
C GLU A 80 -10.34 19.78 -4.33
N ASN A 81 -10.79 18.80 -3.56
CA ASN A 81 -9.90 17.94 -2.77
C ASN A 81 -8.92 17.20 -3.68
N ILE A 82 -9.38 16.59 -4.78
CA ILE A 82 -8.50 15.92 -5.76
C ILE A 82 -7.47 16.89 -6.35
N LYS A 83 -7.89 18.09 -6.79
CA LYS A 83 -6.97 19.11 -7.33
C LYS A 83 -5.88 19.48 -6.34
N ARG A 84 -6.23 19.65 -5.06
CA ARG A 84 -5.26 20.01 -4.01
C ARG A 84 -4.28 18.87 -3.75
N VAL A 85 -4.76 17.63 -3.64
CA VAL A 85 -3.89 16.46 -3.48
C VAL A 85 -2.92 16.33 -4.67
N ILE A 86 -3.40 16.44 -5.91
CA ILE A 86 -2.55 16.43 -7.12
C ILE A 86 -1.45 17.49 -7.03
N ASN A 87 -1.79 18.72 -6.63
CA ASN A 87 -0.81 19.80 -6.51
C ASN A 87 0.23 19.54 -5.41
N ARG A 88 -0.16 18.93 -4.29
CA ARG A 88 0.76 18.58 -3.21
C ARG A 88 1.67 17.41 -3.60
N ILE A 89 1.16 16.38 -4.29
CA ILE A 89 1.99 15.31 -4.85
C ILE A 89 3.02 15.87 -5.85
N ARG A 90 2.63 16.83 -6.71
CA ARG A 90 3.57 17.51 -7.62
C ARG A 90 4.65 18.29 -6.87
N LYS A 91 4.34 18.85 -5.70
CA LYS A 91 5.32 19.53 -4.83
C LYS A 91 6.29 18.51 -4.22
N ILE A 92 5.81 17.39 -3.69
CA ILE A 92 6.66 16.31 -3.16
C ILE A 92 7.60 15.78 -4.25
N LEU A 93 7.12 15.59 -5.47
CA LEU A 93 7.95 15.11 -6.59
C LEU A 93 9.15 16.04 -6.89
N LYS A 94 9.07 17.31 -6.49
CA LYS A 94 10.15 18.30 -6.64
C LYS A 94 11.11 18.35 -5.45
N PHE A 95 10.87 17.59 -4.38
CA PHE A 95 11.83 17.49 -3.28
C PHE A 95 13.16 16.95 -3.79
N SER A 96 14.24 17.51 -3.28
CA SER A 96 15.60 17.05 -3.55
C SER A 96 15.89 15.71 -2.87
N ASP A 97 16.86 14.97 -3.40
CA ASP A 97 17.25 13.69 -2.79
C ASP A 97 17.77 13.89 -1.35
N ASP A 98 18.39 15.04 -1.07
CA ASP A 98 18.80 15.44 0.28
C ASP A 98 17.63 15.63 1.24
N GLU A 99 16.49 16.13 0.77
CA GLU A 99 15.26 16.23 1.58
C GLU A 99 14.61 14.86 1.81
N LEU A 100 14.79 13.92 0.88
CA LEU A 100 14.14 12.62 0.91
C LEU A 100 14.97 11.55 1.63
N LYS A 101 16.29 11.65 1.65
CA LYS A 101 17.19 10.59 2.18
C LYS A 101 16.92 10.24 3.64
N ASP A 102 16.51 11.23 4.43
CA ASP A 102 16.24 11.06 5.87
C ASP A 102 14.81 10.54 6.13
N SER A 103 14.00 10.35 5.09
CA SER A 103 12.61 9.85 5.21
C SER A 103 12.51 8.33 5.23
N PHE A 104 13.63 7.59 5.11
CA PHE A 104 13.62 6.14 4.93
C PHE A 104 14.50 5.41 5.96
N PHE A 105 13.94 4.42 6.67
CA PHE A 105 14.70 3.56 7.58
C PHE A 105 14.23 2.10 7.54
N SER A 106 15.03 1.19 8.10
CA SER A 106 14.67 -0.22 8.25
C SER A 106 13.52 -0.33 9.25
N THR A 107 12.29 -0.24 8.75
CA THR A 107 11.08 -0.39 9.53
C THR A 107 11.06 -1.80 10.11
N LYS A 108 11.38 -1.89 11.40
CA LYS A 108 11.28 -3.13 12.18
C LYS A 108 10.02 -3.03 13.02
N TYR A 109 8.88 -2.81 12.37
CA TYR A 109 7.58 -2.43 12.95
C TYR A 109 7.49 -0.94 13.28
N THR A 110 6.99 -0.15 12.34
CA THR A 110 6.56 1.24 12.56
C THR A 110 5.06 1.29 12.31
N PHE A 111 4.30 0.79 13.28
CA PHE A 111 2.85 1.01 13.36
C PHE A 111 2.67 2.09 14.43
N GLN A 112 2.56 3.35 14.01
CA GLN A 112 2.28 4.44 14.94
C GLN A 112 1.27 5.38 14.31
N THR A 113 -0.02 5.15 14.57
CA THR A 113 -0.93 6.18 15.12
C THR A 113 -2.08 5.55 15.95
N ASN A 114 -1.98 5.75 17.28
CA ASN A 114 -2.92 6.15 18.34
C ASN A 114 -4.44 5.88 18.37
N LYS A 115 -5.04 4.94 17.63
CA LYS A 115 -6.43 4.52 17.96
C LYS A 115 -6.61 3.00 17.95
N SER A 116 -7.05 2.46 19.09
CA SER A 116 -7.58 1.11 19.13
C SER A 116 -8.80 1.04 18.21
N VAL A 117 -8.81 0.09 17.29
CA VAL A 117 -9.94 -0.14 16.40
C VAL A 117 -10.70 -1.38 16.83
N ASN A 118 -12.03 -1.34 16.77
CA ASN A 118 -12.84 -2.52 17.01
C ASN A 118 -13.01 -3.31 15.69
N ARG A 119 -13.33 -4.61 15.81
CA ARG A 119 -13.53 -5.49 14.65
C ARG A 119 -14.58 -4.94 13.67
N GLU A 120 -15.66 -4.35 14.18
CA GLU A 120 -16.72 -3.77 13.36
C GLU A 120 -16.21 -2.67 12.42
N MET A 121 -15.31 -1.81 12.91
CA MET A 121 -14.72 -0.75 12.10
C MET A 121 -13.73 -1.31 11.07
N ILE A 122 -12.94 -2.34 11.43
CA ILE A 122 -12.09 -3.06 10.48
C ILE A 122 -12.94 -3.63 9.33
N VAL A 123 -14.00 -4.37 9.68
CA VAL A 123 -14.95 -4.95 8.72
C VAL A 123 -15.52 -3.89 7.80
N LYS A 124 -16.00 -2.75 8.33
CA LYS A 124 -16.51 -1.65 7.51
C LYS A 124 -15.50 -1.12 6.49
N TYR A 125 -14.24 -0.95 6.87
CA TYR A 125 -13.19 -0.49 5.95
C TYR A 125 -12.86 -1.53 4.87
N LEU A 126 -12.85 -2.81 5.22
CA LEU A 126 -12.60 -3.89 4.28
C LEU A 126 -13.80 -4.09 3.34
N GLU A 127 -15.04 -4.06 3.82
CA GLU A 127 -16.25 -4.13 2.99
C GLU A 127 -16.31 -2.99 1.98
N ALA A 128 -16.05 -1.74 2.42
CA ALA A 128 -16.06 -0.58 1.54
C ALA A 128 -15.02 -0.71 0.41
N SER A 129 -13.82 -1.18 0.74
CA SER A 129 -12.78 -1.43 -0.25
C SER A 129 -13.12 -2.61 -1.18
N LEU A 130 -13.66 -3.72 -0.65
CA LEU A 130 -14.06 -4.87 -1.45
C LEU A 130 -15.18 -4.52 -2.44
N ASN A 131 -16.16 -3.72 -2.01
CA ASN A 131 -17.22 -3.22 -2.88
C ASN A 131 -16.66 -2.35 -4.02
N SER A 132 -15.66 -1.52 -3.70
CA SER A 132 -14.95 -0.70 -4.68
C SER A 132 -14.17 -1.58 -5.67
N ALA A 133 -13.45 -2.58 -5.16
CA ALA A 133 -12.72 -3.56 -5.95
C ALA A 133 -13.65 -4.35 -6.88
N ASN A 134 -14.83 -4.75 -6.42
CA ASN A 134 -15.85 -5.42 -7.22
C ASN A 134 -16.38 -4.54 -8.35
N ARG A 135 -16.60 -3.25 -8.09
CA ARG A 135 -16.95 -2.28 -9.12
C ARG A 135 -15.83 -2.14 -10.16
N PHE A 136 -14.57 -2.03 -9.74
CA PHE A 136 -13.46 -1.89 -10.69
C PHE A 136 -13.22 -3.16 -11.51
N LYS A 137 -13.39 -4.33 -10.89
CA LYS A 137 -13.36 -5.62 -11.59
C LYS A 137 -14.41 -5.70 -12.67
N SER A 138 -15.65 -5.30 -12.40
CA SER A 138 -16.74 -5.34 -13.41
C SER A 138 -16.52 -4.37 -14.57
N LEU A 139 -15.76 -3.30 -14.34
CA LEU A 139 -15.34 -2.34 -15.37
C LEU A 139 -14.04 -2.76 -16.10
N GLY A 140 -13.40 -3.86 -15.70
CA GLY A 140 -12.10 -4.27 -16.26
C GLY A 140 -10.93 -3.36 -15.86
N HIS A 141 -11.09 -2.56 -14.81
CA HIS A 141 -10.07 -1.62 -14.31
C HIS A 141 -9.12 -2.32 -13.33
N LEU A 142 -8.35 -3.31 -13.80
CA LEU A 142 -7.51 -4.18 -12.96
C LEU A 142 -6.56 -3.42 -12.02
N GLU A 143 -5.96 -2.34 -12.50
CA GLU A 143 -5.03 -1.54 -11.69
C GLU A 143 -5.77 -0.78 -10.59
N THR A 144 -6.96 -0.25 -10.86
CA THR A 144 -7.76 0.44 -9.86
C THR A 144 -8.35 -0.54 -8.85
N GLU A 145 -8.72 -1.75 -9.28
CA GLU A 145 -9.09 -2.85 -8.38
C GLU A 145 -7.97 -3.10 -7.37
N TYR A 146 -6.73 -3.26 -7.86
CA TYR A 146 -5.56 -3.37 -6.99
C TYR A 146 -5.41 -2.16 -6.05
N MET A 147 -5.53 -0.92 -6.55
CA MET A 147 -5.44 0.29 -5.70
C MET A 147 -6.48 0.30 -4.58
N SER A 148 -7.70 -0.19 -4.84
CA SER A 148 -8.71 -0.26 -3.81
C SER A 148 -8.37 -1.25 -2.70
N LEU A 149 -7.89 -2.44 -3.06
CA LEU A 149 -7.52 -3.48 -2.10
C LEU A 149 -6.32 -3.09 -1.24
N ILE A 150 -5.33 -2.39 -1.81
CA ILE A 150 -4.18 -1.92 -1.00
C ILE A 150 -4.57 -0.75 -0.10
N TYR A 151 -5.47 0.14 -0.51
CA TYR A 151 -5.80 1.33 0.28
C TYR A 151 -6.28 0.98 1.70
N SER A 152 -7.27 0.09 1.87
CA SER A 152 -7.78 -0.19 3.21
C SER A 152 -6.76 -0.94 4.07
N LEU A 153 -5.90 -1.78 3.47
CA LEU A 153 -4.82 -2.41 4.22
C LEU A 153 -3.80 -1.38 4.70
N GLY A 154 -3.37 -0.48 3.82
CA GLY A 154 -2.45 0.59 4.19
C GLY A 154 -3.05 1.53 5.24
N LEU A 155 -4.32 1.92 5.07
CA LEU A 155 -5.07 2.71 6.05
C LEU A 155 -5.10 1.99 7.41
N LEU A 156 -5.46 0.71 7.44
CA LEU A 156 -5.55 -0.06 8.68
C LEU A 156 -4.20 -0.18 9.39
N LEU A 157 -3.14 -0.47 8.64
CA LEU A 157 -1.78 -0.62 9.17
C LEU A 157 -1.18 0.72 9.64
N ASP A 158 -1.56 1.83 9.01
CA ASP A 158 -1.02 3.15 9.33
C ASP A 158 -1.80 3.85 10.46
N HIS A 159 -3.13 3.72 10.48
CA HIS A 159 -4.02 4.52 11.35
C HIS A 159 -4.52 3.82 12.62
N TYR A 160 -4.35 2.49 12.73
CA TYR A 160 -5.02 1.73 13.78
C TYR A 160 -4.12 0.71 14.48
N VAL A 161 -4.35 0.57 15.78
CA VAL A 161 -3.78 -0.52 16.59
C VAL A 161 -4.77 -1.68 16.59
N MET A 162 -4.35 -2.79 15.98
CA MET A 162 -5.09 -4.04 15.90
C MET A 162 -4.42 -5.12 16.76
N ASP A 163 -5.05 -6.30 16.84
CA ASP A 163 -4.40 -7.48 17.41
C ASP A 163 -3.04 -7.74 16.72
N LYS A 164 -2.06 -8.20 17.49
CA LYS A 164 -0.69 -8.36 17.00
C LYS A 164 -0.60 -9.40 15.89
N ASP A 165 -1.27 -10.54 16.04
CA ASP A 165 -1.19 -11.62 15.05
C ASP A 165 -1.92 -11.21 13.77
N PHE A 166 -3.07 -10.55 13.92
CA PHE A 166 -3.81 -9.98 12.79
C PHE A 166 -3.02 -8.87 12.07
N THR A 167 -2.37 -7.97 12.81
CA THR A 167 -1.52 -6.91 12.23
C THR A 167 -0.37 -7.52 11.43
N ILE A 168 0.24 -8.59 11.95
CA ILE A 168 1.31 -9.31 11.27
C ILE A 168 0.78 -9.94 9.97
N GLU A 169 -0.41 -10.51 9.98
CA GLU A 169 -1.04 -11.08 8.80
C GLU A 169 -1.33 -10.04 7.71
N LEU A 170 -2.02 -8.94 8.06
CA LEU A 170 -2.30 -7.86 7.12
C LEU A 170 -1.02 -7.26 6.53
N ALA A 171 0.01 -7.05 7.36
CA ALA A 171 1.29 -6.52 6.92
C ALA A 171 1.98 -7.45 5.90
N LYS A 172 1.84 -8.78 6.02
CA LYS A 172 2.41 -9.73 5.05
C LYS A 172 1.75 -9.61 3.69
N GLU A 173 0.42 -9.59 3.64
CA GLU A 173 -0.31 -9.46 2.39
C GLU A 173 -0.06 -8.09 1.73
N TYR A 174 0.04 -7.05 2.56
CA TYR A 174 0.41 -5.72 2.09
C TYR A 174 1.83 -5.65 1.52
N GLU A 175 2.80 -6.30 2.16
CA GLU A 175 4.18 -6.39 1.68
C GLU A 175 4.29 -7.23 0.40
N ALA A 176 3.54 -8.33 0.31
CA ALA A 176 3.48 -9.14 -0.91
C ALA A 176 2.96 -8.33 -2.10
N ALA A 177 2.03 -7.41 -1.87
CA ALA A 177 1.53 -6.49 -2.88
C ALA A 177 2.57 -5.45 -3.36
N HIS A 178 3.71 -5.30 -2.69
CA HIS A 178 4.79 -4.35 -3.02
C HIS A 178 6.17 -5.06 -3.07
N ILE A 179 6.16 -6.32 -3.49
CA ILE A 179 7.33 -7.19 -3.46
C ILE A 179 8.47 -6.72 -4.37
N ASP A 180 8.14 -6.10 -5.49
CA ASP A 180 9.07 -5.50 -6.44
C ASP A 180 9.94 -4.43 -5.77
N PHE A 181 9.31 -3.52 -5.04
CA PHE A 181 9.96 -2.51 -4.22
C PHE A 181 10.83 -3.15 -3.13
N LEU A 182 10.30 -4.13 -2.38
CA LEU A 182 11.02 -4.79 -1.30
C LEU A 182 12.26 -5.54 -1.80
N ASN A 183 12.15 -6.21 -2.95
CA ASN A 183 13.26 -6.93 -3.58
C ASN A 183 14.37 -5.96 -4.00
N ALA A 184 14.02 -4.81 -4.58
CA ALA A 184 14.99 -3.81 -4.98
C ALA A 184 15.65 -3.13 -3.76
N SER A 185 14.87 -2.82 -2.72
CA SER A 185 15.31 -2.01 -1.56
C SER A 185 16.01 -2.82 -0.47
N ASP A 186 15.63 -4.07 -0.19
CA ASP A 186 16.30 -4.91 0.82
C ASP A 186 16.13 -6.42 0.55
N PRO A 187 16.99 -7.02 -0.31
CA PRO A 187 16.96 -8.45 -0.58
C PRO A 187 17.15 -9.34 0.66
N ALA A 188 17.83 -8.84 1.70
CA ALA A 188 18.03 -9.59 2.92
C ALA A 188 16.76 -9.64 3.79
N ARG A 189 16.01 -8.53 3.85
CA ARG A 189 14.65 -8.49 4.44
C ARG A 189 13.74 -9.46 3.70
N LEU A 190 13.74 -9.42 2.37
CA LEU A 190 12.95 -10.34 1.54
C LEU A 190 13.29 -11.80 1.87
N LYS A 191 14.58 -12.16 1.86
CA LYS A 191 15.04 -13.51 2.20
C LYS A 191 14.66 -13.92 3.63
N LYS A 192 14.69 -12.99 4.59
CA LYS A 192 14.30 -13.27 5.98
C LYS A 192 12.79 -13.45 6.14
N LEU A 193 12.00 -12.58 5.51
CA LEU A 193 10.55 -12.72 5.39
C LEU A 193 10.30 -14.14 4.90
N TYR A 194 10.75 -14.48 3.69
CA TYR A 194 10.53 -15.80 3.08
C TYR A 194 11.10 -16.99 3.85
N LYS A 195 12.28 -16.87 4.48
CA LYS A 195 12.85 -17.94 5.32
C LYS A 195 11.98 -18.27 6.52
N ASN A 196 11.28 -17.28 7.08
CA ASN A 196 10.39 -17.47 8.23
C ASN A 196 8.99 -17.99 7.84
N TYR A 197 8.60 -17.98 6.56
CA TYR A 197 7.42 -18.72 6.08
C TYR A 197 7.69 -20.23 6.01
N TYR A 198 8.92 -20.65 6.34
CA TYR A 198 9.48 -21.93 5.99
C TYR A 198 10.21 -22.58 7.17
N SER A 199 9.47 -22.76 8.26
CA SER A 199 9.84 -23.64 9.38
C SER A 199 8.58 -24.01 10.19
N SER A 200 7.89 -25.14 10.05
CA SER A 200 8.08 -26.39 9.30
C SER A 200 7.14 -26.49 8.07
N PHE A 201 7.71 -27.04 7.01
CA PHE A 201 7.57 -26.51 5.65
C PHE A 201 6.57 -27.26 4.76
N LYS A 202 6.24 -28.52 5.07
CA LYS A 202 5.58 -29.42 4.10
C LYS A 202 4.06 -29.47 4.23
N ASP A 203 3.52 -29.24 5.42
CA ASP A 203 2.15 -29.66 5.78
C ASP A 203 1.10 -28.55 5.76
N ARG A 204 1.52 -27.27 5.63
CA ARG A 204 0.57 -26.14 5.61
C ARG A 204 0.68 -25.26 4.38
N ILE A 205 1.87 -25.24 3.74
CA ILE A 205 2.12 -24.51 2.50
C ILE A 205 1.60 -25.26 1.26
N LYS A 206 1.48 -26.60 1.28
CA LYS A 206 0.86 -27.35 0.17
C LYS A 206 -0.62 -27.03 -0.04
N GLY A 207 -1.31 -26.48 0.97
CA GLY A 207 -2.76 -26.25 0.95
C GLY A 207 -3.20 -24.84 0.54
N LEU A 208 -2.50 -23.79 0.98
CA LEU A 208 -3.01 -22.41 0.87
C LEU A 208 -2.28 -21.55 -0.17
N ILE A 209 -1.05 -21.90 -0.51
CA ILE A 209 -0.21 -21.03 -1.34
C ILE A 209 0.47 -21.87 -2.42
N GLY A 210 -0.25 -22.13 -3.50
CA GLY A 210 0.35 -22.50 -4.77
C GLY A 210 1.11 -21.33 -5.40
N MET A 211 2.04 -20.69 -4.68
CA MET A 211 2.94 -19.66 -5.21
C MET A 211 3.91 -20.31 -6.21
N GLN A 212 3.40 -20.54 -7.40
CA GLN A 212 4.14 -20.27 -8.61
C GLN A 212 3.63 -18.93 -9.15
N PRO A 213 4.50 -17.92 -9.28
CA PRO A 213 5.96 -18.01 -9.31
C PRO A 213 6.65 -17.80 -7.95
N ASP A 214 7.93 -18.20 -7.93
CA ASP A 214 8.94 -17.76 -6.96
C ASP A 214 8.80 -16.24 -6.70
N PRO A 215 8.56 -15.79 -5.45
CA PRO A 215 8.37 -14.38 -5.13
C PRO A 215 9.55 -13.49 -5.58
N THR A 216 10.76 -14.04 -5.68
CA THR A 216 11.94 -13.31 -6.18
C THR A 216 11.94 -13.09 -7.70
N LYS A 217 11.00 -13.71 -8.40
CA LYS A 217 10.79 -13.61 -9.86
C LYS A 217 9.47 -12.92 -10.23
N MET A 218 8.72 -12.44 -9.24
CA MET A 218 7.50 -11.68 -9.50
C MET A 218 7.84 -10.30 -10.06
N ASP A 219 7.10 -9.91 -11.09
CA ASP A 219 7.17 -8.59 -11.71
C ASP A 219 5.75 -8.00 -11.73
N LEU A 220 5.47 -7.02 -10.86
CA LEU A 220 4.14 -6.41 -10.77
C LEU A 220 3.79 -5.52 -11.96
N THR A 221 4.72 -5.32 -12.90
CA THR A 221 4.42 -4.77 -14.23
C THR A 221 3.77 -5.82 -15.15
N ASN A 222 3.87 -7.11 -14.81
CA ASN A 222 3.20 -8.21 -15.48
C ASN A 222 1.77 -8.43 -14.94
N ASN A 223 0.80 -8.45 -15.84
CA ASN A 223 -0.61 -8.70 -15.50
C ASN A 223 -0.85 -10.04 -14.78
N LYS A 224 -0.10 -11.10 -15.10
CA LYS A 224 -0.25 -12.41 -14.46
C LYS A 224 0.05 -12.36 -12.96
N ASP A 225 1.15 -11.70 -12.60
CA ASP A 225 1.58 -11.58 -11.21
C ASP A 225 0.63 -10.65 -10.46
N ARG A 226 0.17 -9.56 -11.09
CA ARG A 226 -0.85 -8.67 -10.54
C ARG A 226 -2.18 -9.37 -10.27
N ILE A 227 -2.66 -10.21 -11.19
CA ILE A 227 -3.89 -11.01 -10.98
C ILE A 227 -3.72 -11.95 -9.78
N THR A 228 -2.54 -12.55 -9.62
CA THR A 228 -2.24 -13.43 -8.50
C THR A 228 -2.28 -12.67 -7.17
N VAL A 229 -1.66 -11.49 -7.11
CA VAL A 229 -1.70 -10.63 -5.91
C VAL A 229 -3.13 -10.18 -5.59
N ILE A 230 -3.90 -9.73 -6.58
CA ILE A 230 -5.30 -9.33 -6.39
C ILE A 230 -6.13 -10.49 -5.83
N LYS A 231 -5.90 -11.71 -6.33
CA LYS A 231 -6.59 -12.91 -5.82
C LYS A 231 -6.29 -13.15 -4.34
N ASN A 232 -5.03 -13.04 -3.93
CA ASN A 232 -4.64 -13.23 -2.53
C ASN A 232 -5.24 -12.15 -1.62
N LEU A 233 -5.15 -10.89 -2.03
CA LEU A 233 -5.77 -9.77 -1.31
C LEU A 233 -7.28 -9.97 -1.14
N ARG A 234 -7.98 -10.48 -2.16
CA ARG A 234 -9.40 -10.81 -2.05
C ARG A 234 -9.68 -11.94 -1.07
N SER A 235 -8.90 -13.02 -1.10
CA SER A 235 -9.02 -14.14 -0.15
C SER A 235 -8.95 -13.64 1.28
N LEU A 236 -7.94 -12.80 1.59
CA LEU A 236 -7.79 -12.20 2.91
C LEU A 236 -9.03 -11.39 3.32
N TYR A 237 -9.58 -10.58 2.41
CA TYR A 237 -10.78 -9.81 2.71
C TYR A 237 -11.97 -10.73 2.98
N GLU A 238 -12.17 -11.75 2.16
CA GLU A 238 -13.27 -12.72 2.30
C GLU A 238 -13.18 -13.47 3.65
N GLU A 239 -12.00 -13.98 4.00
CA GLU A 239 -11.73 -14.67 5.29
C GLU A 239 -12.08 -13.78 6.50
N VAL A 240 -11.61 -12.53 6.49
CA VAL A 240 -11.86 -11.58 7.57
C VAL A 240 -13.35 -11.22 7.69
N LEU A 241 -14.04 -11.07 6.56
CA LEU A 241 -15.46 -10.70 6.51
C LEU A 241 -16.40 -11.85 6.88
N GLU A 242 -16.04 -13.09 6.54
CA GLU A 242 -16.76 -14.30 6.95
C GLU A 242 -16.53 -14.63 8.44
N GLY A 243 -15.53 -13.99 9.03
CA GLY A 243 -15.23 -14.04 10.45
C GLY A 243 -14.28 -15.17 10.84
N GLU A 244 -13.62 -15.78 9.86
CA GLU A 244 -12.53 -16.74 10.04
C GLU A 244 -11.27 -15.94 10.41
N SER A 245 -11.02 -15.78 11.71
CA SER A 245 -9.78 -15.22 12.25
C SER A 245 -9.42 -15.90 13.56
#